data_AF-A0A8C1V9J9-F1
#
_entry.id   AF-A0A8C1V9J9-F1
#
_cell.length_a   1.000
_cell.length_b   1.000
_cell.length_c   1.000
_cell.angle_alpha   90.00
_cell.angle_beta   90.00
_cell.angle_gamma   90.00
#
_symmetry.space_group_name_H-M   'P 1'
#
loop_
_entity.id
_entity.type
_entity.pdbx_description
1 polymer ?
#
loop_
_entity_poly.entity_id
_entity_poly.type
_entity_poly.pdbx_seq_one_letter_code
_entity_poly.pdbx_strand_id
1 'polypeptide(L)'
;MIEYNFCQSHSKGRGLSPPTLSMAVHILAGDWSVWVKRQFNFSLRVLYPLYPCFGLLYFQKAEADIEYVEKRLKFDFVANAREAGTVEGNPVQLLENLSTIKARHAALCAQVEEIAAEQKRSMDSIRAHLDTTVQLVQQLQNTADVQVPPLTKEEQEARDFLCSSIATLNVEAVPTEEPQTQAQSESQIVCDEVSEGTLETVPRSVRGNLKLNDLNMLYKQLSEYFSDKDRAPISTQRMKKLNMKVSDSALKTLQHLKIVELDKKGLVSLLAKDREKTGTK
;
A
#
# COMPACT_ATOMS: atom_id res chain seq x y z
N MET A 1 29.75 26.65 17.37
CA MET A 1 29.83 26.94 18.82
C MET A 1 29.40 25.66 19.53
N ILE A 2 30.37 24.82 19.89
CA ILE A 2 30.13 23.54 20.57
C ILE A 2 31.05 23.55 21.78
N GLU A 3 30.45 23.65 22.96
CA GLU A 3 31.13 23.69 24.25
C GLU A 3 31.73 22.31 24.57
N TYR A 4 33.04 22.29 24.84
CA TYR A 4 33.72 21.17 25.46
C TYR A 4 33.70 21.35 26.98
N ASN A 5 33.01 20.47 27.70
CA ASN A 5 33.03 20.40 29.16
C ASN A 5 34.41 19.95 29.65
N PHE A 6 35.13 20.88 30.29
CA PHE A 6 36.40 20.67 30.97
C PHE A 6 36.12 20.22 32.41
N CYS A 7 36.44 18.97 32.73
CA CYS A 7 36.30 18.43 34.10
C CYS A 7 37.50 18.87 34.94
N GLN A 8 37.30 19.89 35.77
CA GLN A 8 38.29 20.48 36.66
C GLN A 8 38.34 19.69 37.98
N SER A 9 39.36 18.85 38.18
CA SER A 9 39.61 18.19 39.46
C SER A 9 40.49 19.05 40.36
N HIS A 10 39.89 19.50 41.47
CA HIS A 10 40.51 20.23 42.57
C HIS A 10 41.44 19.31 43.38
N SER A 11 42.77 19.51 43.33
CA SER A 11 43.69 18.99 44.35
C SER A 11 44.11 20.12 45.29
N LYS A 12 43.56 20.13 46.52
CA LYS A 12 44.04 20.98 47.62
C LYS A 12 45.41 20.48 48.09
N GLY A 13 46.38 21.38 48.09
CA GLY A 13 47.77 21.09 48.46
C GLY A 13 48.09 21.12 49.96
N ARG A 14 49.39 20.94 50.21
CA ARG A 14 50.29 21.37 51.29
C ARG A 14 51.43 20.35 51.28
N GLY A 15 52.71 20.63 51.07
CA GLY A 15 53.53 21.84 51.04
C GLY A 15 54.92 21.39 51.52
N LEU A 16 56.01 21.82 50.87
CA LEU A 16 57.40 21.98 51.39
C LEU A 16 58.37 22.25 50.22
N SER A 17 59.39 23.07 50.50
CA SER A 17 60.23 23.92 49.64
C SER A 17 61.26 23.25 48.71
N PRO A 18 61.85 23.97 47.72
CA PRO A 18 62.75 23.43 46.70
C PRO A 18 64.24 23.55 47.07
N PRO A 19 65.14 22.83 46.36
CA PRO A 19 66.49 23.34 46.13
C PRO A 19 66.82 23.49 44.63
N THR A 20 67.01 24.76 44.26
CA THR A 20 68.12 25.30 43.42
C THR A 20 68.47 24.66 42.07
N LEU A 21 68.09 25.41 41.02
CA LEU A 21 68.65 25.45 39.67
C LEU A 21 70.18 25.74 39.66
N SER A 22 71.03 24.74 39.89
CA SER A 22 72.50 24.91 39.78
C SER A 22 73.24 23.72 39.16
N MET A 23 72.60 22.95 38.30
CA MET A 23 73.27 21.92 37.49
C MET A 23 72.78 21.91 36.03
N ALA A 24 72.50 23.10 35.51
CA ALA A 24 72.17 23.32 34.10
C ALA A 24 73.27 24.12 33.41
N VAL A 25 74.52 23.64 33.35
CA VAL A 25 75.55 24.31 32.51
C VAL A 25 76.53 23.37 31.78
N HIS A 26 76.72 22.09 32.13
CA HIS A 26 77.85 21.33 31.58
C HIS A 26 77.56 20.08 30.73
N ILE A 27 76.38 19.97 30.11
CA ILE A 27 76.23 19.07 28.94
C ILE A 27 75.61 19.88 27.79
N LEU A 28 76.30 20.96 27.44
CA LEU A 28 76.22 21.56 26.11
C LEU A 28 77.19 20.81 25.19
N ALA A 29 76.75 20.62 23.93
CA ALA A 29 77.53 20.16 22.77
C ALA A 29 77.71 18.65 22.55
N GLY A 30 76.70 17.83 22.88
CA GLY A 30 76.53 16.49 22.30
C GLY A 30 75.37 16.49 21.32
N ASP A 31 75.65 16.34 20.04
CA ASP A 31 74.77 16.48 18.88
C ASP A 31 73.33 15.95 19.10
N TRP A 32 72.40 16.88 19.40
CA TRP A 32 71.00 16.57 19.74
C TRP A 32 70.31 15.86 18.57
N SER A 33 70.75 16.13 17.33
CA SER A 33 70.27 15.45 16.13
C SER A 33 70.64 13.97 16.08
N VAL A 34 71.80 13.58 16.62
CA VAL A 34 72.22 12.17 16.69
C VAL A 34 71.46 11.44 17.78
N TRP A 35 71.22 12.08 18.92
CA TRP A 35 70.42 11.50 20.01
C TRP A 35 68.95 11.36 19.61
N VAL A 36 68.35 12.37 18.97
CA VAL A 36 66.98 12.30 18.44
C VAL A 36 66.88 11.30 17.30
N LYS A 37 67.84 11.22 16.37
CA LYS A 37 67.83 10.17 15.32
C LYS A 37 68.04 8.77 15.89
N ARG A 38 68.85 8.59 16.94
CA ARG A 38 68.99 7.30 17.64
C ARG A 38 67.73 6.95 18.41
N GLN A 39 67.11 7.89 19.11
CA GLN A 39 65.87 7.66 19.85
C GLN A 39 64.68 7.39 18.90
N PHE A 40 64.63 8.08 17.77
CA PHE A 40 63.62 7.87 16.73
C PHE A 40 63.86 6.56 15.97
N ASN A 41 65.11 6.20 15.63
CA ASN A 41 65.42 4.88 15.05
C ASN A 41 65.24 3.73 16.03
N PHE A 42 65.53 3.93 17.32
CA PHE A 42 65.31 2.92 18.35
C PHE A 42 63.81 2.72 18.59
N SER A 43 63.01 3.79 18.66
CA SER A 43 61.54 3.70 18.67
C SER A 43 60.99 3.04 17.40
N LEU A 44 61.44 3.42 16.19
CA LEU A 44 60.98 2.79 14.95
C LEU A 44 61.37 1.31 14.88
N ARG A 45 62.57 0.92 15.31
CA ARG A 45 63.05 -0.47 15.22
C ARG A 45 62.49 -1.38 16.32
N VAL A 46 62.04 -0.81 17.44
CA VAL A 46 61.44 -1.55 18.58
C VAL A 46 59.90 -1.56 18.51
N LEU A 47 59.25 -0.52 17.96
CA LEU A 47 57.77 -0.51 17.80
C LEU A 47 57.28 -1.11 16.47
N TYR A 48 58.01 -1.01 15.35
CA TYR A 48 57.49 -1.55 14.07
C TYR A 48 57.38 -3.08 13.97
N PRO A 49 58.08 -3.93 14.75
CA PRO A 49 57.77 -5.36 14.75
C PRO A 49 56.63 -5.75 15.72
N LEU A 50 56.16 -4.83 16.58
CA LEU A 50 55.15 -5.11 17.62
C LEU A 50 53.77 -4.49 17.38
N TYR A 51 53.65 -3.50 16.48
CA TYR A 51 52.38 -2.87 16.11
C TYR A 51 51.71 -3.28 14.78
N PRO A 52 52.30 -4.05 13.85
CA PRO A 52 51.55 -4.54 12.68
C PRO A 52 50.60 -5.68 13.08
N CYS A 53 50.97 -6.48 14.09
CA CYS A 53 50.15 -7.59 14.58
C CYS A 53 48.90 -7.12 15.34
N PHE A 54 48.95 -5.98 16.03
CA PHE A 54 47.79 -5.46 16.77
C PHE A 54 46.70 -4.97 15.80
N GLY A 55 47.06 -4.21 14.75
CA GLY A 55 46.10 -3.81 13.72
C GLY A 55 45.47 -5.02 12.99
N LEU A 56 46.29 -6.02 12.64
CA LEU A 56 45.83 -7.27 12.04
C LEU A 56 44.91 -8.06 12.99
N LEU A 57 45.19 -8.08 14.29
CA LEU A 57 44.37 -8.77 15.30
C LEU A 57 42.98 -8.14 15.46
N TYR A 58 42.89 -6.81 15.49
CA TYR A 58 41.60 -6.12 15.57
C TYR A 58 40.79 -6.30 14.29
N PHE A 59 41.46 -6.31 13.14
CA PHE A 59 40.82 -6.59 11.86
C PHE A 59 40.30 -8.03 11.79
N GLN A 60 41.12 -9.02 12.13
CA GLN A 60 40.72 -10.43 12.20
C GLN A 60 39.59 -10.67 13.21
N LYS A 61 39.59 -9.94 14.33
CA LYS A 61 38.51 -9.99 15.30
C LYS A 61 37.21 -9.40 14.74
N ALA A 62 37.27 -8.24 14.09
CA ALA A 62 36.10 -7.64 13.45
C ALA A 62 35.55 -8.53 12.33
N GLU A 63 36.42 -9.18 11.56
CA GLU A 63 36.05 -10.14 10.53
C GLU A 63 35.33 -11.36 11.13
N ALA A 64 35.90 -11.96 12.19
CA ALA A 64 35.28 -13.08 12.90
C ALA A 64 33.95 -12.71 13.58
N ASP A 65 33.84 -11.50 14.14
CA ASP A 65 32.62 -11.00 14.77
C ASP A 65 31.50 -10.80 13.73
N ILE A 66 31.82 -10.25 12.54
CA ILE A 66 30.86 -10.11 11.43
C ILE A 66 30.42 -11.49 10.94
N GLU A 67 31.35 -12.43 10.76
CA GLU A 67 31.03 -13.79 10.33
C GLU A 67 30.13 -14.51 11.34
N TYR A 68 30.38 -14.31 12.64
CA TYR A 68 29.53 -14.84 13.71
C TYR A 68 28.11 -14.26 13.66
N VAL A 69 27.99 -12.93 13.50
CA VAL A 69 26.69 -12.26 13.38
C VAL A 69 25.94 -12.76 12.14
N GLU A 70 26.60 -12.89 10.99
CA GLU A 70 26.00 -13.42 9.76
C GLU A 70 25.48 -14.85 9.96
N LYS A 71 26.28 -15.75 10.53
CA LYS A 71 25.88 -17.14 10.81
C LYS A 71 24.70 -17.19 11.78
N ARG A 72 24.73 -16.36 12.82
CA ARG A 72 23.66 -16.29 13.81
C ARG A 72 22.34 -15.81 13.18
N LEU A 73 22.39 -14.73 12.40
CA LEU A 73 21.22 -14.22 11.67
C LEU A 73 20.67 -15.25 10.69
N LYS A 74 21.53 -15.90 9.89
CA LYS A 74 21.10 -16.96 8.97
C LYS A 74 20.38 -18.10 9.70
N PHE A 75 20.91 -18.52 10.85
CA PHE A 75 20.28 -19.55 11.68
C PHE A 75 18.91 -19.08 12.18
N ASP A 76 18.83 -17.87 12.75
CA ASP A 76 17.59 -17.32 13.29
C ASP A 76 16.53 -17.15 12.17
N PHE A 77 16.90 -16.73 10.96
CA PHE A 77 15.99 -16.68 9.80
C PHE A 77 15.44 -18.06 9.41
N VAL A 78 16.29 -19.09 9.35
CA VAL A 78 15.86 -20.46 8.99
C VAL A 78 15.02 -21.10 10.09
N ALA A 79 15.35 -20.84 11.36
CA ALA A 79 14.57 -21.31 12.50
C ALA A 79 13.18 -20.66 12.52
N ASN A 80 13.12 -19.33 12.40
CA ASN A 80 11.85 -18.58 12.41
C ASN A 80 10.97 -18.92 11.19
N ALA A 81 11.57 -19.16 10.01
CA ALA A 81 10.82 -19.58 8.82
C ALA A 81 10.17 -20.97 8.96
N ARG A 82 10.67 -21.83 9.85
CA ARG A 82 10.06 -23.13 10.15
C ARG A 82 8.91 -23.03 11.15
N GLU A 83 8.91 -22.01 12.02
CA GLU A 83 7.87 -21.76 13.02
C GLU A 83 6.71 -20.90 12.48
N ALA A 84 7.00 -19.91 11.65
CA ALA A 84 6.00 -19.10 10.97
C ALA A 84 5.48 -19.86 9.73
N GLY A 85 4.49 -20.72 9.92
CA GLY A 85 3.94 -21.65 8.90
C GLY A 85 3.41 -21.05 7.58
N THR A 86 3.58 -19.76 7.32
CA THR A 86 3.37 -19.11 6.03
C THR A 86 4.22 -17.85 5.99
N VAL A 87 5.34 -17.90 5.26
CA VAL A 87 6.06 -16.67 4.88
C VAL A 87 5.20 -15.98 3.83
N GLU A 88 4.45 -14.95 4.26
CA GLU A 88 3.88 -13.95 3.34
C GLU A 88 5.02 -13.46 2.43
N GLY A 89 4.79 -13.51 1.11
CA GLY A 89 5.80 -13.78 0.08
C GLY A 89 7.11 -12.98 0.11
N ASN A 90 8.13 -13.51 -0.57
CA ASN A 90 9.46 -12.89 -0.70
C ASN A 90 9.32 -11.39 -1.05
N PRO A 91 9.93 -10.46 -0.26
CA PRO A 91 9.78 -9.02 -0.47
C PRO A 91 10.24 -8.57 -1.86
N VAL A 92 11.20 -9.27 -2.47
CA VAL A 92 11.65 -9.00 -3.85
C VAL A 92 10.52 -9.28 -4.85
N GLN A 93 9.82 -10.39 -4.70
CA GLN A 93 8.68 -10.74 -5.56
C GLN A 93 7.51 -9.78 -5.35
N LEU A 94 7.27 -9.34 -4.11
CA LEU A 94 6.22 -8.36 -3.81
C LEU A 94 6.49 -7.02 -4.52
N LEU A 95 7.73 -6.55 -4.52
CA LEU A 95 8.12 -5.31 -5.21
C LEU A 95 7.95 -5.44 -6.74
N GLU A 96 8.32 -6.58 -7.31
CA GLU A 96 8.12 -6.85 -8.74
C GLU A 96 6.62 -6.87 -9.10
N ASN A 97 5.80 -7.54 -8.29
CA ASN A 97 4.34 -7.56 -8.46
C ASN A 97 3.74 -6.15 -8.36
N LEU A 98 4.15 -5.35 -7.37
CA LEU A 98 3.73 -3.96 -7.23
C LEU A 98 4.08 -3.16 -8.49
N SER A 99 5.31 -3.27 -8.98
CA SER A 99 5.75 -2.55 -10.18
C SER A 99 4.90 -2.89 -11.40
N THR A 100 4.55 -4.17 -11.55
CA THR A 100 3.68 -4.66 -12.62
C THR A 100 2.26 -4.11 -12.49
N ILE A 101 1.70 -4.10 -11.28
CA ILE A 101 0.36 -3.54 -11.00
C ILE A 101 0.34 -2.05 -11.30
N LYS A 102 1.37 -1.31 -10.86
CA LYS A 102 1.48 0.13 -11.12
C LYS A 102 1.56 0.44 -12.62
N ALA A 103 2.33 -0.35 -13.37
CA ALA A 103 2.42 -0.21 -14.83
C ALA A 103 1.07 -0.47 -15.51
N ARG A 104 0.34 -1.53 -15.10
CA ARG A 104 -0.99 -1.83 -15.63
C ARG A 104 -2.01 -0.75 -15.31
N HIS A 105 -1.97 -0.21 -14.10
CA HIS A 105 -2.84 0.90 -13.70
C HIS A 105 -2.58 2.14 -14.56
N ALA A 106 -1.32 2.53 -14.73
CA ALA A 106 -0.96 3.67 -15.58
C ALA A 106 -1.42 3.48 -17.03
N ALA A 107 -1.25 2.28 -17.58
CA ALA A 107 -1.72 1.96 -18.94
C ALA A 107 -3.25 2.02 -19.06
N LEU A 108 -3.99 1.57 -18.03
CA LEU A 108 -5.45 1.63 -18.02
C LEU A 108 -5.95 3.07 -17.91
N CYS A 109 -5.33 3.90 -17.05
CA CYS A 109 -5.65 5.32 -16.96
C CYS A 109 -5.48 6.02 -18.30
N ALA A 110 -4.34 5.80 -18.98
CA ALA A 110 -4.09 6.37 -20.30
C ALA A 110 -5.14 5.94 -21.34
N GLN A 111 -5.56 4.67 -21.33
CA GLN A 111 -6.63 4.18 -22.23
C GLN A 111 -7.98 4.83 -21.93
N VAL A 112 -8.35 4.98 -20.66
CA VAL A 112 -9.61 5.62 -20.27
C VAL A 112 -9.62 7.09 -20.69
N GLU A 113 -8.50 7.81 -20.51
CA GLU A 113 -8.35 9.19 -20.96
C GLU A 113 -8.46 9.32 -22.49
N GLU A 114 -7.84 8.40 -23.24
CA GLU A 114 -7.94 8.37 -24.71
C GLU A 114 -9.38 8.11 -25.18
N ILE A 115 -10.06 7.12 -24.57
CA ILE A 115 -11.46 6.80 -24.88
C ILE A 115 -12.36 8.00 -24.58
N ALA A 116 -12.20 8.62 -23.41
CA ALA A 116 -12.98 9.80 -23.03
C ALA A 116 -12.76 10.96 -24.02
N ALA A 117 -11.51 11.18 -24.45
CA ALA A 117 -11.18 12.19 -25.45
C ALA A 117 -11.81 11.89 -26.82
N GLU A 118 -11.82 10.63 -27.26
CA GLU A 118 -12.45 10.21 -28.51
C GLU A 118 -13.97 10.31 -28.45
N GLN A 119 -14.60 9.89 -27.34
CA GLN A 119 -16.04 10.02 -27.13
C GLN A 119 -16.47 11.49 -27.18
N LYS A 120 -15.72 12.38 -26.51
CA LYS A 120 -15.94 13.82 -26.55
C LYS A 120 -15.83 14.38 -27.97
N ARG A 121 -14.75 14.05 -28.69
CA ARG A 121 -14.55 14.49 -30.09
C ARG A 121 -15.66 13.98 -31.01
N SER A 122 -16.08 12.73 -30.84
CA SER A 122 -17.19 12.13 -31.60
C SER A 122 -18.51 12.85 -31.34
N MET A 123 -18.86 13.08 -30.06
CA MET A 123 -20.07 13.81 -29.68
C MET A 123 -20.08 15.25 -30.20
N ASP A 124 -18.95 15.95 -30.12
CA ASP A 124 -18.83 17.31 -30.64
C ASP A 124 -18.97 17.35 -32.18
N SER A 125 -18.41 16.35 -32.88
CA SER A 125 -18.59 16.19 -34.33
C SER A 125 -20.05 15.93 -34.71
N ILE A 126 -20.74 15.05 -33.97
CA ILE A 126 -22.17 14.77 -34.20
C ILE A 126 -22.99 16.05 -34.00
N ARG A 127 -22.73 16.79 -32.92
CA ARG A 127 -23.40 18.07 -32.63
C ARG A 127 -23.20 19.06 -33.77
N ALA A 128 -21.96 19.27 -34.21
CA ALA A 128 -21.64 20.19 -35.30
C ALA A 128 -22.33 19.81 -36.62
N HIS A 129 -22.38 18.52 -36.94
CA HIS A 129 -23.05 18.03 -38.15
C HIS A 129 -24.57 18.20 -38.08
N LEU A 130 -25.18 17.92 -36.92
CA LEU A 130 -26.61 18.15 -36.70
C LEU A 130 -26.95 19.63 -36.77
N ASP A 131 -26.16 20.51 -36.16
CA ASP A 131 -26.36 21.97 -36.24
C ASP A 131 -26.33 22.47 -37.70
N THR A 132 -25.38 21.98 -38.49
CA THR A 132 -25.28 22.29 -39.92
C THR A 132 -26.51 21.81 -40.69
N THR A 133 -26.97 20.58 -40.40
CA THR A 133 -28.15 20.00 -41.04
C THR A 133 -29.42 20.78 -40.70
N VAL A 134 -29.60 21.16 -39.43
CA VAL A 134 -30.73 21.97 -38.97
C VAL A 134 -30.73 23.33 -39.66
N GLN A 135 -29.57 23.99 -39.79
CA GLN A 135 -29.45 25.25 -40.51
C GLN A 135 -29.87 25.10 -41.99
N LEU A 136 -29.39 24.05 -42.67
CA LEU A 136 -29.76 23.78 -44.07
C LEU A 136 -31.26 23.52 -44.23
N VAL A 137 -31.85 22.70 -43.36
CA VAL A 137 -33.29 22.42 -43.37
C VAL A 137 -34.09 23.71 -43.16
N GLN A 138 -33.68 24.57 -42.23
CA GLN A 138 -34.32 25.86 -42.00
C GLN A 138 -34.26 26.76 -43.24
N GLN A 139 -33.12 26.81 -43.94
CA GLN A 139 -32.99 27.60 -45.17
C GLN A 139 -33.90 27.09 -46.29
N LEU A 140 -34.02 25.77 -46.44
CA LEU A 140 -34.91 25.16 -47.43
C LEU A 140 -36.39 25.42 -47.10
N GLN A 141 -36.78 25.30 -45.83
CA GLN A 141 -38.14 25.62 -45.38
C GLN A 141 -38.51 27.08 -45.67
N ASN A 142 -37.60 28.01 -45.36
CA ASN A 142 -37.79 29.43 -45.63
C ASN A 142 -37.90 29.73 -47.14
N THR A 143 -37.15 29.00 -47.98
CA THR A 143 -37.18 29.18 -49.44
C THR A 143 -38.47 28.60 -50.06
N ALA A 144 -38.97 27.50 -49.50
CA ALA A 144 -40.17 26.80 -49.97
C ALA A 144 -41.47 27.35 -49.36
N ASP A 145 -41.40 28.31 -48.43
CA ASP A 145 -42.52 28.86 -47.65
C ASP A 145 -43.35 27.77 -46.94
N VAL A 146 -42.67 26.73 -46.44
CA VAL A 146 -43.30 25.61 -45.72
C VAL A 146 -43.16 25.82 -44.22
N GLN A 147 -44.28 26.07 -43.55
CA GLN A 147 -44.34 26.20 -42.09
C GLN A 147 -44.48 24.82 -41.44
N VAL A 148 -43.48 24.43 -40.64
CA VAL A 148 -43.55 23.21 -39.82
C VAL A 148 -44.25 23.52 -38.50
N PRO A 149 -45.26 22.73 -38.08
CA PRO A 149 -45.92 22.90 -36.79
C PRO A 149 -44.92 22.78 -35.63
N PRO A 150 -45.11 23.49 -34.51
CA PRO A 150 -44.31 23.30 -33.32
C PRO A 150 -44.47 21.87 -32.79
N LEU A 151 -43.41 21.36 -32.14
CA LEU A 151 -43.41 20.06 -31.49
C LEU A 151 -44.60 19.92 -30.54
N THR A 152 -45.25 18.77 -30.58
CA THR A 152 -46.31 18.40 -29.65
C THR A 152 -45.75 18.25 -28.23
N LYS A 153 -46.63 18.26 -27.23
CA LYS A 153 -46.22 18.18 -25.82
C LYS A 153 -45.45 16.88 -25.55
N GLU A 154 -45.90 15.78 -26.15
CA GLU A 154 -45.31 14.46 -26.03
C GLU A 154 -43.90 14.41 -26.66
N GLU A 155 -43.69 15.06 -27.80
CA GLU A 155 -42.37 15.13 -28.45
C GLU A 155 -41.40 16.03 -27.68
N GLN A 156 -41.90 17.11 -27.09
CA GLN A 156 -41.11 18.00 -26.24
C GLN A 156 -40.64 17.28 -24.97
N GLU A 157 -41.52 16.52 -24.32
CA GLU A 157 -41.17 15.69 -23.16
C GLU A 157 -40.15 14.59 -23.52
N ALA A 158 -40.30 13.94 -24.68
CA ALA A 158 -39.34 12.96 -25.18
C ALA A 158 -37.95 13.56 -25.45
N ARG A 159 -37.91 14.77 -26.02
CA ARG A 159 -36.66 15.52 -26.25
C ARG A 159 -35.94 15.82 -24.93
N ASP A 160 -36.66 16.34 -23.95
CA ASP A 160 -36.07 16.76 -22.69
C ASP A 160 -35.58 15.54 -21.87
N PHE A 161 -36.26 14.39 -21.99
CA PHE A 161 -35.78 13.12 -21.44
C PHE A 161 -34.45 12.66 -22.08
N LEU A 162 -34.31 12.78 -23.40
CA LEU A 162 -33.07 12.45 -24.10
C LEU A 162 -31.93 13.38 -23.70
N CYS A 163 -32.17 14.69 -23.65
CA CYS A 163 -31.17 15.68 -23.22
C CYS A 163 -30.69 15.43 -21.78
N SER A 164 -31.61 15.11 -20.86
CA SER A 164 -31.27 14.75 -19.47
C SER A 164 -30.40 13.49 -19.40
N SER A 165 -30.76 12.45 -20.17
CA SER A 165 -30.02 11.19 -20.23
C SER A 165 -28.59 11.36 -20.76
N ILE A 166 -28.40 12.25 -21.73
CA ILE A 166 -27.08 12.57 -22.30
C ILE A 166 -26.26 13.40 -21.31
N ALA A 167 -26.89 14.34 -20.60
CA ALA A 167 -26.21 15.15 -19.58
C ALA A 167 -25.66 14.31 -18.43
N THR A 168 -26.35 13.23 -18.02
CA THR A 168 -25.83 12.30 -16.99
C THR A 168 -24.61 11.50 -17.43
N LEU A 169 -24.41 11.29 -18.73
CA LEU A 169 -23.25 10.57 -19.27
C LEU A 169 -22.01 11.47 -19.43
N ASN A 170 -22.20 12.80 -19.47
CA ASN A 170 -21.15 13.78 -19.75
C ASN A 170 -20.43 14.34 -18.50
N VAL A 171 -20.69 13.80 -17.30
CA VAL A 171 -19.96 14.23 -16.08
C VAL A 171 -18.55 13.63 -16.10
N GLU A 172 -17.67 14.43 -16.68
CA GLU A 172 -16.23 14.26 -16.86
C GLU A 172 -15.49 14.09 -15.52
N ALA A 173 -14.41 13.32 -15.61
CA ALA A 173 -13.40 13.06 -14.62
C ALA A 173 -12.89 14.33 -13.92
N VAL A 174 -12.87 14.31 -12.60
CA VAL A 174 -12.12 15.27 -11.77
C VAL A 174 -10.69 14.74 -11.57
N PRO A 175 -9.64 15.59 -11.61
CA PRO A 175 -8.26 15.15 -11.52
C PRO A 175 -7.92 14.63 -10.13
N THR A 176 -7.09 13.59 -10.12
CA THR A 176 -6.40 13.08 -8.93
C THR A 176 -5.26 14.05 -8.58
N GLU A 177 -5.34 14.70 -7.42
CA GLU A 177 -4.17 15.17 -6.68
C GLU A 177 -4.03 14.30 -5.42
N GLU A 178 -2.84 13.70 -5.24
CA GLU A 178 -2.44 12.96 -4.03
C GLU A 178 -1.93 13.93 -2.92
N PRO A 179 -1.36 13.47 -1.78
CA PRO A 179 -2.07 13.05 -0.56
C PRO A 179 -1.59 13.83 0.69
N GLN A 180 -2.39 13.91 1.76
CA GLN A 180 -2.05 14.15 3.20
C GLN A 180 -3.32 14.66 3.93
N THR A 181 -3.71 14.37 5.17
CA THR A 181 -3.31 13.48 6.27
C THR A 181 -4.50 13.45 7.25
N GLN A 182 -4.85 12.26 7.75
CA GLN A 182 -5.56 11.90 8.99
C GLN A 182 -6.43 12.95 9.73
N ALA A 183 -7.72 12.62 9.91
CA ALA A 183 -8.38 12.63 11.23
C ALA A 183 -9.68 11.80 11.23
N GLN A 184 -9.62 10.68 11.97
CA GLN A 184 -10.64 10.02 12.79
C GLN A 184 -12.14 10.30 12.51
N SER A 185 -12.91 9.26 12.19
CA SER A 185 -13.96 8.73 13.09
C SER A 185 -14.77 7.58 12.46
N GLU A 186 -15.03 6.60 13.34
CA GLU A 186 -16.13 5.63 13.32
C GLU A 186 -16.14 4.51 12.25
N SER A 187 -15.71 3.34 12.72
CA SER A 187 -15.86 2.02 12.10
C SER A 187 -17.34 1.69 11.83
N GLN A 188 -17.84 2.07 10.66
CA GLN A 188 -19.04 1.45 10.09
C GLN A 188 -18.57 0.44 9.03
N ILE A 189 -18.60 -0.84 9.38
CA ILE A 189 -18.32 -1.93 8.45
C ILE A 189 -19.43 -1.90 7.39
N VAL A 190 -19.15 -1.27 6.26
CA VAL A 190 -20.01 -1.31 5.07
C VAL A 190 -19.88 -2.70 4.47
N CYS A 191 -20.82 -3.57 4.80
CA CYS A 191 -21.07 -4.78 4.02
C CYS A 191 -21.85 -4.38 2.77
N ASP A 192 -21.26 -4.58 1.59
CA ASP A 192 -21.99 -4.45 0.33
C ASP A 192 -23.15 -5.44 0.33
N GLU A 193 -24.36 -4.92 0.49
CA GLU A 193 -25.58 -5.71 0.50
C GLU A 193 -25.74 -6.42 -0.84
N VAL A 194 -26.06 -7.72 -0.84
CA VAL A 194 -26.29 -8.48 -2.08
C VAL A 194 -27.51 -7.84 -2.75
N SER A 195 -27.33 -7.32 -3.97
CA SER A 195 -28.40 -6.69 -4.75
C SER A 195 -29.27 -7.76 -5.43
N GLU A 196 -30.51 -7.41 -5.74
CA GLU A 196 -31.44 -8.31 -6.44
C GLU A 196 -30.86 -8.82 -7.77
N GLY A 197 -30.12 -7.97 -8.49
CA GLY A 197 -29.45 -8.34 -9.75
C GLY A 197 -28.35 -9.40 -9.59
N THR A 198 -27.60 -9.40 -8.48
CA THR A 198 -26.57 -10.43 -8.24
C THR A 198 -27.21 -11.75 -7.77
N LEU A 199 -28.33 -11.69 -7.06
CA LEU A 199 -29.09 -12.88 -6.66
C LEU A 199 -29.77 -13.59 -7.87
N GLU A 200 -30.22 -12.86 -8.89
CA GLU A 200 -30.79 -13.46 -10.12
C GLU A 200 -29.72 -14.06 -11.05
N THR A 201 -28.44 -13.75 -10.83
CA THR A 201 -27.32 -14.41 -11.53
C THR A 201 -27.15 -15.87 -11.06
N VAL A 202 -27.66 -16.22 -9.88
CA VAL A 202 -27.60 -17.59 -9.34
C VAL A 202 -28.82 -18.40 -9.82
N PRO A 203 -28.62 -19.58 -10.45
CA PRO A 203 -29.72 -20.40 -10.94
C PRO A 203 -30.76 -20.75 -9.86
N ARG A 204 -32.05 -20.75 -10.23
CA ARG A 204 -33.16 -21.09 -9.30
C ARG A 204 -32.99 -22.46 -8.62
N SER A 205 -32.36 -23.42 -9.29
CA SER A 205 -32.02 -24.73 -8.74
C SER A 205 -31.08 -24.68 -7.54
N VAL A 206 -30.25 -23.63 -7.43
CA VAL A 206 -29.32 -23.38 -6.32
C VAL A 206 -29.95 -22.46 -5.28
N ARG A 207 -30.67 -21.42 -5.73
CA ARG A 207 -31.33 -20.44 -4.86
C ARG A 207 -32.51 -21.02 -4.07
N GLY A 208 -33.27 -21.93 -4.68
CA GLY A 208 -34.54 -22.40 -4.14
C GLY A 208 -35.52 -21.24 -3.89
N ASN A 209 -36.29 -21.31 -2.79
CA ASN A 209 -37.26 -20.29 -2.38
C ASN A 209 -36.64 -19.19 -1.48
N LEU A 210 -35.34 -18.95 -1.60
CA LEU A 210 -34.62 -18.01 -0.74
C LEU A 210 -35.02 -16.56 -1.02
N LYS A 211 -35.34 -15.80 0.03
CA LYS A 211 -35.62 -14.37 -0.05
C LYS A 211 -34.33 -13.56 0.10
N LEU A 212 -34.21 -12.47 -0.65
CA LEU A 212 -33.05 -11.57 -0.62
C LEU A 212 -32.76 -11.05 0.80
N ASN A 213 -33.82 -10.72 1.55
CA ASN A 213 -33.69 -10.22 2.93
C ASN A 213 -33.07 -11.28 3.87
N ASP A 214 -33.45 -12.55 3.72
CA ASP A 214 -32.89 -13.64 4.53
C ASP A 214 -31.42 -13.89 4.19
N LEU A 215 -31.04 -13.76 2.90
CA LEU A 215 -29.66 -13.88 2.43
C LEU A 215 -28.77 -12.74 2.97
N ASN A 216 -29.24 -11.49 2.87
CA ASN A 216 -28.51 -10.31 3.33
C ASN A 216 -28.34 -10.28 4.84
N MET A 217 -29.36 -10.71 5.58
CA MET A 217 -29.27 -10.87 7.03
C MET A 217 -28.21 -11.93 7.41
N LEU A 218 -28.21 -13.09 6.74
CA LEU A 218 -27.19 -14.12 6.97
C LEU A 218 -25.78 -13.61 6.66
N TYR A 219 -25.61 -12.89 5.55
CA TYR A 219 -24.33 -12.31 5.16
C TYR A 219 -23.82 -11.30 6.20
N LYS A 220 -24.68 -10.38 6.65
CA LYS A 220 -24.37 -9.40 7.72
C LYS A 220 -23.95 -10.09 9.03
N GLN A 221 -24.66 -11.15 9.42
CA GLN A 221 -24.33 -11.93 10.62
C GLN A 221 -22.98 -12.65 10.49
N LEU A 222 -22.65 -13.15 9.29
CA LEU A 222 -21.36 -13.77 9.05
C LEU A 222 -20.23 -12.75 9.04
N SER A 223 -20.39 -11.62 8.34
CA SER A 223 -19.39 -10.55 8.33
C SER A 223 -19.11 -9.99 9.72
N GLU A 224 -20.16 -9.84 10.55
CA GLU A 224 -20.01 -9.42 11.94
C GLU A 224 -19.27 -10.49 12.76
N TYR A 225 -19.59 -11.77 12.55
CA TYR A 225 -18.88 -12.85 13.22
C TYR A 225 -17.38 -12.85 12.90
N PHE A 226 -17.00 -12.65 11.65
CA PHE A 226 -15.61 -12.67 11.19
C PHE A 226 -14.93 -11.29 11.22
N SER A 227 -15.51 -10.28 11.87
CA SER A 227 -14.91 -8.94 12.00
C SER A 227 -13.61 -8.94 12.81
N ASP A 228 -13.43 -9.94 13.69
CA ASP A 228 -12.18 -10.18 14.39
C ASP A 228 -11.23 -11.00 13.52
N LYS A 229 -10.02 -10.47 13.27
CA LYS A 229 -9.04 -10.97 12.29
C LYS A 229 -8.55 -12.41 12.51
N ASP A 230 -8.83 -13.01 13.67
CA ASP A 230 -8.31 -14.33 14.08
C ASP A 230 -9.40 -15.40 14.26
N ARG A 231 -10.65 -15.17 13.80
CA ARG A 231 -11.71 -16.15 14.01
C ARG A 231 -11.64 -17.32 13.03
N ALA A 232 -11.62 -18.51 13.61
CA ALA A 232 -11.65 -19.77 12.88
C ALA A 232 -12.95 -19.95 12.08
N PRO A 233 -12.90 -20.75 10.99
CA PRO A 233 -14.09 -21.10 10.21
C PRO A 233 -15.23 -21.63 11.09
N ILE A 234 -16.45 -21.22 10.79
CA ILE A 234 -17.62 -21.55 11.60
C ILE A 234 -18.39 -22.73 11.00
N SER A 235 -18.81 -23.70 11.82
CA SER A 235 -19.66 -24.79 11.35
C SER A 235 -21.13 -24.40 11.30
N THR A 236 -21.91 -25.00 10.40
CA THR A 236 -23.36 -24.80 10.32
C THR A 236 -24.10 -25.10 11.64
N GLN A 237 -23.58 -26.05 12.43
CA GLN A 237 -24.10 -26.36 13.76
C GLN A 237 -23.82 -25.24 14.77
N ARG A 238 -22.63 -24.61 14.72
CA ARG A 238 -22.29 -23.44 15.55
C ARG A 238 -23.13 -22.23 15.15
N MET A 239 -23.36 -22.00 13.86
CA MET A 239 -24.20 -20.91 13.38
C MET A 239 -25.65 -21.02 13.91
N LYS A 240 -26.24 -22.23 13.92
CA LYS A 240 -27.56 -22.47 14.53
C LYS A 240 -27.59 -22.18 16.04
N LYS A 241 -26.50 -22.52 16.76
CA LYS A 241 -26.36 -22.19 18.18
C LYS A 241 -26.23 -20.68 18.43
N LEU A 242 -25.68 -19.93 17.48
CA LEU A 242 -25.60 -18.46 17.49
C LEU A 242 -26.90 -17.78 17.00
N ASN A 243 -28.00 -18.54 16.88
CA ASN A 243 -29.30 -18.04 16.43
C ASN A 243 -29.28 -17.42 15.01
N MET A 244 -28.36 -17.87 14.15
CA MET A 244 -28.32 -17.46 12.74
C MET A 244 -29.35 -18.27 11.94
N LYS A 245 -30.07 -17.61 11.02
CA LYS A 245 -30.99 -18.29 10.10
C LYS A 245 -30.23 -18.93 8.94
N VAL A 246 -29.67 -20.11 9.20
CA VAL A 246 -28.88 -20.84 8.20
C VAL A 246 -29.75 -21.79 7.41
N SER A 247 -29.92 -21.50 6.11
CA SER A 247 -30.45 -22.45 5.14
C SER A 247 -29.33 -22.96 4.22
N ASP A 248 -29.43 -24.22 3.82
CA ASP A 248 -28.46 -24.86 2.92
C ASP A 248 -28.42 -24.14 1.54
N SER A 249 -29.57 -23.68 1.06
CA SER A 249 -29.65 -22.87 -0.17
C SER A 249 -29.01 -21.50 -0.02
N ALA A 250 -29.09 -20.84 1.14
CA ALA A 250 -28.41 -19.56 1.37
C ALA A 250 -26.90 -19.71 1.35
N LEU A 251 -26.35 -20.74 2.01
CA LEU A 251 -24.91 -21.00 1.99
C LEU A 251 -24.41 -21.33 0.59
N LYS A 252 -25.14 -22.17 -0.17
CA LYS A 252 -24.81 -22.48 -1.56
C LYS A 252 -24.92 -21.26 -2.48
N THR A 253 -25.87 -20.37 -2.22
CA THR A 253 -26.00 -19.10 -2.96
C THR A 253 -24.81 -18.18 -2.66
N LEU A 254 -24.43 -18.00 -1.40
CA LEU A 254 -23.23 -17.23 -1.02
C LEU A 254 -21.94 -17.84 -1.58
N GLN A 255 -21.85 -19.17 -1.64
CA GLN A 255 -20.74 -19.89 -2.28
C GLN A 255 -20.70 -19.61 -3.78
N HIS A 256 -21.83 -19.66 -4.46
CA HIS A 256 -21.92 -19.35 -5.90
C HIS A 256 -21.57 -17.90 -6.20
N LEU A 257 -21.86 -16.99 -5.27
CA LEU A 257 -21.47 -15.57 -5.33
C LEU A 257 -20.01 -15.35 -4.91
N LYS A 258 -19.25 -16.41 -4.56
CA LYS A 258 -17.86 -16.36 -4.08
C LYS A 258 -17.66 -15.47 -2.86
N ILE A 259 -18.69 -15.32 -2.04
CA ILE A 259 -18.65 -14.56 -0.77
C ILE A 259 -18.14 -15.46 0.37
N VAL A 260 -18.43 -16.76 0.27
CA VAL A 260 -18.15 -17.76 1.29
C VAL A 260 -17.52 -18.98 0.65
N GLU A 261 -16.56 -19.60 1.35
CA GLU A 261 -16.05 -20.93 1.03
C GLU A 261 -16.62 -21.98 2.00
N LEU A 262 -17.00 -23.14 1.45
CA LEU A 262 -17.46 -24.31 2.20
C LEU A 262 -16.44 -25.43 2.05
N ASP A 263 -15.78 -25.81 3.14
CA ASP A 263 -14.88 -26.97 3.15
C ASP A 263 -15.67 -28.29 3.09
N LYS A 264 -15.01 -29.40 2.71
CA LYS A 264 -15.56 -30.77 2.67
C LYS A 264 -16.16 -31.22 4.01
N LYS A 265 -15.79 -30.54 5.11
CA LYS A 265 -16.29 -30.75 6.48
C LYS A 265 -17.52 -29.88 6.82
N GLY A 266 -18.02 -29.05 5.90
CA GLY A 266 -19.16 -28.15 6.13
C GLY A 266 -18.81 -26.93 6.99
N LEU A 267 -17.54 -26.53 7.00
CA LEU A 267 -17.06 -25.31 7.65
C LEU A 267 -17.15 -24.14 6.67
N VAL A 268 -17.65 -23.02 7.18
CA VAL A 268 -17.91 -21.77 6.46
C VAL A 268 -16.76 -20.81 6.76
N SER A 269 -16.07 -20.34 5.72
CA SER A 269 -15.07 -19.28 5.79
C SER A 269 -15.55 -18.10 4.94
N LEU A 270 -15.42 -16.87 5.42
CA LEU A 270 -15.61 -15.71 4.54
C LEU A 270 -14.41 -15.58 3.62
N LEU A 271 -14.67 -15.51 2.33
CA LEU A 271 -13.69 -15.02 1.40
C LEU A 271 -13.68 -13.50 1.58
N ALA A 272 -12.56 -12.95 2.04
CA ALA A 272 -12.37 -11.51 1.99
C ALA A 272 -12.63 -11.11 0.55
N LYS A 273 -13.72 -10.38 0.32
CA LYS A 273 -14.08 -9.88 -1.00
C LYS A 273 -12.88 -9.08 -1.47
N ASP A 274 -12.08 -9.66 -2.35
CA ASP A 274 -11.14 -8.91 -3.15
C ASP A 274 -11.95 -7.75 -3.69
N ARG A 275 -11.60 -6.54 -3.27
CA ARG A 275 -12.23 -5.33 -3.76
C ARG A 275 -11.81 -5.18 -5.22
N GLU A 276 -12.39 -6.01 -6.09
CA GLU A 276 -12.74 -5.60 -7.44
C GLU A 276 -13.66 -4.40 -7.25
N LYS A 277 -13.04 -3.23 -7.27
CA LYS A 277 -13.70 -1.98 -7.58
C LYS A 277 -14.24 -2.14 -9.00
N THR A 278 -15.41 -2.75 -9.14
CA THR A 278 -16.29 -2.47 -10.27
C THR A 278 -16.79 -1.04 -10.06
N GLY A 279 -15.94 -0.09 -10.45
CA GLY A 279 -16.32 1.29 -10.62
C GLY A 279 -17.29 1.35 -11.77
N THR A 280 -18.58 1.28 -11.45
CA THR A 280 -19.63 1.77 -12.34
C THR A 280 -19.60 3.28 -12.25
N LYS A 281 -18.95 3.89 -13.24
CA LYS A 281 -19.43 5.13 -13.85
C LYS A 281 -18.96 5.15 -15.29
#